data_AF-A0A315ZB01-F1
#
_entry.id   AF-A0A315ZB01-F1
#
_cell.length_a   1.000
_cell.length_b   1.000
_cell.length_c   1.000
_cell.angle_alpha   90.00
_cell.angle_beta   90.00
_cell.angle_gamma   90.00
#
_symmetry.space_group_name_H-M   'P 1'
#
loop_
_entity.id
_entity.type
_entity.pdbx_description
1 polymer ?
#
loop_
_entity_poly.entity_id
_entity_poly.type
_entity_poly.pdbx_seq_one_letter_code
_entity_poly.pdbx_strand_id
1 'polypeptide(L)'
;MSFGQKRSKLIPNYLNIHTGGGNGLLNFGAGYIRGKKSKHYFELGYGFVPSNTRGRAKNIINAKYTLWLVKPFLISQKIGYYPLALGNTFSYFFGPQHEGLIAGYPRGYYWFRTDVTSRYFLATRFDIKIGEENSINKISFYGDIGRTLLYSVTKFRNDSLDFFDFMNVGFGCILYFK
;
A
#
# COMPACT_ATOMS: atom_id res chain seq x y z
N MET A 1 -11.54 -31.93 -21.22
CA MET A 1 -10.13 -31.47 -21.16
C MET A 1 -10.15 -29.95 -21.07
N SER A 2 -9.91 -29.37 -19.89
CA SER A 2 -9.92 -27.90 -19.70
C SER A 2 -8.54 -27.36 -20.06
N PHE A 3 -8.46 -26.53 -21.10
CA PHE A 3 -7.26 -25.80 -21.47
C PHE A 3 -6.92 -24.77 -20.39
N GLY A 4 -6.21 -25.21 -19.35
CA GLY A 4 -5.62 -24.33 -18.35
C GLY A 4 -4.48 -23.54 -18.98
N GLN A 5 -4.78 -22.36 -19.50
CA GLN A 5 -3.79 -21.41 -20.02
C GLN A 5 -2.80 -21.10 -18.89
N LYS A 6 -1.59 -21.67 -19.00
CA LYS A 6 -0.55 -21.59 -17.97
C LYS A 6 0.00 -20.16 -17.94
N ARG A 7 -0.61 -19.30 -17.12
CA ARG A 7 -0.23 -17.89 -16.98
C ARG A 7 1.27 -17.79 -16.66
N SER A 8 1.98 -17.02 -17.48
CA SER A 8 3.40 -16.72 -17.26
C SER A 8 3.60 -16.20 -15.84
N LYS A 9 4.58 -16.75 -15.10
CA LYS A 9 4.90 -16.34 -13.72
C LYS A 9 5.27 -14.85 -13.60
N LEU A 10 5.54 -14.17 -14.72
CA LEU A 10 5.96 -12.77 -14.79
C LEU A 10 4.79 -11.78 -14.89
N ILE A 11 3.56 -12.23 -15.16
CA ILE A 11 2.41 -11.34 -15.28
C ILE A 11 1.80 -11.12 -13.89
N PRO A 12 1.67 -9.87 -13.41
CA PRO A 12 1.06 -9.58 -12.11
C PRO A 12 -0.37 -10.08 -12.05
N ASN A 13 -0.82 -10.51 -10.87
CA ASN A 13 -2.19 -11.00 -10.66
C ASN A 13 -3.22 -9.87 -10.68
N TYR A 14 -2.83 -8.67 -10.26
CA TYR A 14 -3.70 -7.49 -10.19
C TYR A 14 -2.93 -6.20 -10.44
N LEU A 15 -3.67 -5.17 -10.82
CA LEU A 15 -3.25 -3.78 -10.81
C LEU A 15 -4.00 -3.05 -9.69
N ASN A 16 -3.38 -2.02 -9.13
CA ASN A 16 -3.90 -1.23 -8.02
C ASN A 16 -3.72 0.26 -8.30
N ILE A 17 -4.72 1.04 -7.94
CA ILE A 17 -4.64 2.50 -7.87
C ILE A 17 -4.97 2.90 -6.44
N HIS A 18 -4.08 3.66 -5.81
CA HIS A 18 -4.20 4.08 -4.43
C HIS A 18 -3.98 5.58 -4.29
N THR A 19 -4.67 6.19 -3.33
CA THR A 19 -4.53 7.61 -2.99
C THR A 19 -4.43 7.78 -1.48
N GLY A 20 -3.54 8.68 -1.04
CA GLY A 20 -3.36 9.00 0.36
C GLY A 20 -2.50 8.00 1.11
N GLY A 21 -2.72 7.91 2.42
CA GLY A 21 -2.05 6.93 3.30
C GLY A 21 -0.53 7.10 3.42
N GLY A 22 0.05 8.21 2.95
CA GLY A 22 1.50 8.41 2.93
C GLY A 22 2.24 7.75 1.76
N ASN A 23 1.53 7.11 0.83
CA ASN A 23 2.12 6.43 -0.34
C ASN A 23 2.23 7.34 -1.58
N GLY A 24 1.79 8.60 -1.48
CA GLY A 24 1.66 9.54 -2.59
C GLY A 24 0.23 10.06 -2.73
N LEU A 25 0.04 11.14 -3.52
CA LEU A 25 -1.31 11.61 -3.85
C LEU A 25 -2.00 10.59 -4.78
N LEU A 26 -1.24 10.07 -5.75
CA LEU A 26 -1.65 8.97 -6.63
C LEU A 26 -0.53 7.92 -6.64
N ASN A 27 -0.89 6.65 -6.49
CA ASN A 27 0.04 5.53 -6.56
C ASN A 27 -0.53 4.43 -7.46
N PHE A 28 0.25 4.02 -8.45
CA PHE A 28 -0.08 2.95 -9.38
C PHE A 28 0.77 1.72 -9.06
N GLY A 29 0.12 0.60 -8.73
CA GLY A 29 0.76 -0.62 -8.29
C GLY A 29 0.42 -1.82 -9.16
N ALA A 30 1.35 -2.76 -9.22
CA ALA A 30 1.15 -4.10 -9.77
C ALA A 30 1.60 -5.13 -8.73
N GLY A 31 0.83 -6.22 -8.59
CA GLY A 31 1.08 -7.14 -7.50
C GLY A 31 0.74 -8.60 -7.76
N TYR A 32 1.24 -9.43 -6.86
CA TYR A 32 1.09 -10.87 -6.86
C TYR A 32 0.36 -11.33 -5.61
N ILE A 33 -0.42 -12.39 -5.77
CA ILE A 33 -1.13 -13.04 -4.68
C ILE A 33 -0.47 -14.40 -4.44
N ARG A 34 -0.06 -14.66 -3.20
CA ARG A 34 0.67 -15.87 -2.81
C ARG A 34 0.07 -16.51 -1.55
N GLY A 35 0.52 -17.74 -1.31
CA GLY A 35 0.20 -18.52 -0.12
C GLY A 35 -1.11 -19.29 -0.18
N LYS A 36 -1.26 -20.24 0.76
CA LYS A 36 -2.48 -21.04 0.90
C LYS A 36 -3.65 -20.11 1.18
N LYS A 37 -4.74 -20.24 0.42
CA LYS A 37 -5.97 -19.40 0.51
C LYS A 37 -5.82 -17.95 0.04
N SER A 38 -4.78 -17.60 -0.73
CA SER A 38 -4.67 -16.31 -1.42
C SER A 38 -4.74 -15.08 -0.47
N LYS A 39 -4.11 -15.21 0.71
CA LYS A 39 -4.15 -14.19 1.77
C LYS A 39 -3.01 -13.18 1.72
N HIS A 40 -1.91 -13.51 1.04
CA HIS A 40 -0.70 -12.69 1.00
C HIS A 40 -0.65 -11.92 -0.32
N TYR A 41 -0.60 -10.60 -0.21
CA TYR A 41 -0.54 -9.69 -1.33
C TYR A 41 0.79 -8.95 -1.27
N PHE A 42 1.55 -9.04 -2.36
CA PHE A 42 2.80 -8.32 -2.56
C PHE A 42 2.59 -7.37 -3.73
N GLU A 43 2.91 -6.10 -3.54
CA GLU A 43 2.71 -5.05 -4.53
C GLU A 43 3.95 -4.19 -4.64
N LEU A 44 4.32 -3.86 -5.87
CA LEU A 44 5.24 -2.78 -6.18
C LEU A 44 4.45 -1.68 -6.89
N GLY A 45 4.60 -0.46 -6.42
CA GLY A 45 3.92 0.68 -6.99
C GLY A 45 4.78 1.92 -7.08
N TYR A 46 4.34 2.83 -7.94
CA TYR A 46 4.94 4.12 -8.14
C TYR A 46 3.94 5.21 -7.72
N GLY A 47 4.34 5.97 -6.71
CA GLY A 47 3.62 7.10 -6.14
C GLY A 47 4.13 8.42 -6.69
N PHE A 48 3.20 9.34 -6.91
CA PHE A 48 3.47 10.70 -7.33
C PHE A 48 2.75 11.70 -6.42
N VAL A 49 3.46 12.76 -6.02
CA VAL A 49 2.91 13.91 -5.31
C VAL A 49 3.22 15.17 -6.14
N PRO A 50 2.21 15.88 -6.65
CA PRO A 50 2.42 17.13 -7.37
C PRO A 50 3.01 18.22 -6.46
N SER A 51 3.80 19.12 -7.05
CA SER A 51 4.42 20.25 -6.35
C SER A 51 3.41 21.12 -5.58
N ASN A 52 2.23 21.34 -6.14
CA ASN A 52 1.26 22.31 -5.61
C ASN A 52 0.72 22.00 -4.21
N THR A 53 0.92 20.79 -3.67
CA THR A 53 0.36 20.42 -2.36
C THR A 53 1.36 20.55 -1.20
N ARG A 54 2.67 20.36 -1.42
CA ARG A 54 3.72 20.40 -0.36
C ARG A 54 5.14 20.74 -0.87
N GLY A 55 5.29 21.56 -1.91
CA GLY A 55 6.61 22.02 -2.39
C GLY A 55 7.01 21.46 -3.76
N ARG A 56 8.11 20.70 -3.88
CA ARG A 56 8.52 20.09 -5.16
C ARG A 56 7.85 18.74 -5.39
N ALA A 57 7.71 18.33 -6.65
CA ALA A 57 7.15 17.04 -7.00
C ALA A 57 7.97 15.90 -6.36
N LYS A 58 7.27 14.92 -5.77
CA LYS A 58 7.91 13.76 -5.13
C LYS A 58 7.53 12.49 -5.87
N ASN A 59 8.55 11.77 -6.31
CA ASN A 59 8.41 10.45 -6.89
C ASN A 59 8.75 9.43 -5.81
N ILE A 60 7.91 8.40 -5.69
CA ILE A 60 7.96 7.45 -4.59
C ILE A 60 7.88 6.04 -5.18
N ILE A 61 8.78 5.14 -4.79
CA ILE A 61 8.58 3.70 -5.00
C ILE A 61 8.01 3.11 -3.73
N ASN A 62 6.90 2.38 -3.85
CA ASN A 62 6.23 1.72 -2.75
C ASN A 62 6.32 0.20 -2.92
N ALA A 63 6.83 -0.49 -1.92
CA ALA A 63 6.73 -1.94 -1.77
C ALA A 63 5.74 -2.23 -0.65
N LYS A 64 4.55 -2.72 -1.01
CA LYS A 64 3.44 -2.96 -0.09
C LYS A 64 3.21 -4.45 0.09
N TYR A 65 3.12 -4.87 1.35
CA TYR A 65 2.72 -6.20 1.74
C TYR A 65 1.41 -6.13 2.55
N THR A 66 0.43 -6.96 2.18
CA THR A 66 -0.86 -7.03 2.87
C THR A 66 -1.23 -8.48 3.17
N LEU A 67 -1.64 -8.74 4.40
CA LEU A 67 -2.10 -10.03 4.90
C LEU A 67 -3.56 -9.94 5.35
N TRP A 68 -4.42 -10.72 4.70
CA TRP A 68 -5.82 -10.86 5.11
C TRP A 68 -5.98 -11.86 6.25
N LEU A 69 -6.33 -11.34 7.43
CA LEU A 69 -6.42 -12.12 8.65
C LEU A 69 -7.72 -12.91 8.72
N VAL A 70 -8.83 -12.23 8.41
CA VAL A 70 -10.19 -12.76 8.56
C VAL A 70 -10.71 -13.29 7.22
N LYS A 71 -11.56 -14.32 7.27
CA LYS A 71 -12.27 -14.82 6.09
C LYS A 71 -13.28 -13.78 5.59
N PRO A 72 -13.55 -13.73 4.28
CA PRO A 72 -14.56 -12.81 3.77
C PRO A 72 -15.98 -13.21 4.21
N PHE A 73 -16.79 -12.21 4.50
CA PHE A 73 -18.25 -12.33 4.61
C PHE A 73 -18.86 -12.16 3.22
N LEU A 74 -19.72 -13.07 2.80
CA LEU A 74 -20.46 -12.90 1.55
C LEU A 74 -21.73 -12.11 1.85
N ILE A 75 -21.81 -10.89 1.33
CA ILE A 75 -23.03 -10.06 1.37
C ILE A 75 -24.01 -10.57 0.31
N SER A 76 -23.49 -11.02 -0.83
CA SER A 76 -24.24 -11.63 -1.92
C SER A 76 -23.32 -12.58 -2.71
N GLN A 77 -23.87 -13.32 -3.68
CA GLN A 77 -23.09 -14.19 -4.57
C GLN A 77 -21.98 -13.43 -5.32
N LYS A 78 -22.21 -12.13 -5.59
CA LYS A 78 -21.29 -11.23 -6.32
C LYS A 78 -20.46 -10.32 -5.42
N ILE A 79 -20.81 -10.15 -4.14
CA ILE A 79 -20.20 -9.16 -3.24
C ILE A 79 -19.61 -9.86 -2.00
N GLY A 80 -18.30 -9.72 -1.82
CA GLY A 80 -17.57 -10.18 -0.63
C GLY A 80 -17.02 -9.01 0.17
N TYR A 81 -17.09 -9.10 1.49
CA TYR A 81 -16.52 -8.12 2.41
C TYR A 81 -15.39 -8.75 3.21
N TYR A 82 -14.23 -8.11 3.19
CA TYR A 82 -13.04 -8.50 3.94
C TYR A 82 -12.82 -7.49 5.07
N PRO A 83 -13.13 -7.85 6.32
CA PRO A 83 -13.22 -6.89 7.41
C PRO A 83 -11.86 -6.39 7.91
N LEU A 84 -10.81 -7.22 7.76
CA LEU A 84 -9.53 -6.94 8.39
C LEU A 84 -8.36 -7.56 7.64
N ALA A 85 -7.48 -6.68 7.21
CA ALA A 85 -6.12 -6.95 6.82
C ALA A 85 -5.14 -6.13 7.67
N LEU A 86 -3.93 -6.65 7.79
CA LEU A 86 -2.77 -5.94 8.31
C LEU A 86 -1.71 -5.90 7.22
N GLY A 87 -0.97 -4.80 7.13
CA GLY A 87 0.08 -4.68 6.15
C GLY A 87 1.16 -3.71 6.52
N ASN A 88 2.21 -3.72 5.71
CA ASN A 88 3.30 -2.77 5.79
C ASN A 88 3.63 -2.26 4.39
N THR A 89 3.93 -0.97 4.28
CA THR A 89 4.48 -0.36 3.07
C THR A 89 5.86 0.18 3.36
N PHE A 90 6.84 -0.20 2.54
CA PHE A 90 8.12 0.47 2.46
C PHE A 90 8.09 1.46 1.31
N SER A 91 8.44 2.71 1.58
CA SER A 91 8.44 3.78 0.58
C SER A 91 9.83 4.36 0.45
N TYR A 92 10.33 4.43 -0.78
CA TYR A 92 11.58 5.12 -1.13
C TYR A 92 11.25 6.41 -1.87
N PHE A 93 11.73 7.55 -1.37
CA PHE A 93 11.49 8.87 -1.95
C PHE A 93 12.69 9.32 -2.78
N PHE A 94 12.46 9.60 -4.06
CA PHE A 94 13.50 10.12 -4.95
C PHE A 94 13.71 11.61 -4.77
N GLY A 95 14.98 12.03 -4.74
CA GLY A 95 15.40 13.42 -4.85
C GLY A 95 16.57 13.76 -3.95
N PRO A 96 17.37 14.79 -4.30
CA PRO A 96 18.56 15.20 -3.56
C PRO A 96 18.29 15.72 -2.13
N GLN A 97 17.02 15.91 -1.75
CA GLN A 97 16.59 16.24 -0.38
C GLN A 97 16.49 15.00 0.53
N HIS A 98 16.58 13.81 -0.06
CA HIS A 98 16.46 12.51 0.61
C HIS A 98 17.74 11.67 0.48
N GLU A 99 18.57 11.97 -0.53
CA GLU A 99 19.93 11.46 -0.66
C GLU A 99 20.85 12.07 0.41
N GLY A 100 20.95 11.37 1.54
CA GLY A 100 21.88 11.72 2.61
C GLY A 100 21.22 12.44 3.78
N LEU A 101 21.77 12.17 4.97
CA LEU A 101 21.52 12.91 6.20
C LEU A 101 21.37 14.39 5.86
N ILE A 102 20.19 14.94 6.11
CA ILE A 102 19.80 16.33 5.85
C ILE A 102 21.03 17.23 6.03
N ALA A 103 21.52 17.82 4.93
CA ALA A 103 22.69 18.68 4.94
C ALA A 103 22.47 19.78 6.00
N GLY A 104 23.18 19.68 7.12
CA GLY A 104 22.99 20.53 8.30
C GLY A 104 23.00 19.79 9.65
N TYR A 105 22.78 18.47 9.69
CA TYR A 105 22.83 17.70 10.95
C TYR A 105 24.10 16.85 11.07
N PRO A 106 24.71 16.74 12.27
CA PRO A 106 25.89 15.91 12.49
C PRO A 106 25.67 14.47 12.05
N ARG A 107 26.72 13.82 11.49
CA ARG A 107 26.72 12.37 11.25
C ARG A 107 26.38 11.65 12.56
N GLY A 108 25.31 10.84 12.56
CA GLY A 108 24.82 10.12 13.74
C GLY A 108 23.65 10.78 14.49
N TYR A 109 23.20 11.98 14.09
CA TYR A 109 22.04 12.65 14.72
C TYR A 109 20.72 11.88 14.47
N TYR A 110 20.57 11.29 13.29
CA TYR A 110 19.49 10.34 12.98
C TYR A 110 20.07 8.95 12.71
N TRP A 111 19.52 7.94 13.39
CA TRP A 111 19.87 6.53 13.20
C TRP A 111 19.14 5.87 12.02
N PHE A 112 18.25 6.62 11.35
CA PHE A 112 17.46 6.18 10.19
C PHE A 112 17.76 7.07 8.98
N ARG A 113 17.61 6.51 7.78
CA ARG A 113 17.71 7.29 6.53
C ARG A 113 16.38 7.99 6.22
N THR A 114 16.43 9.22 5.72
CA THR A 114 15.25 10.05 5.41
C THR A 114 14.61 9.74 4.06
N ASP A 115 15.29 8.96 3.22
CA ASP A 115 14.81 8.48 1.92
C ASP A 115 13.92 7.23 2.01
N VAL A 116 13.98 6.50 3.13
CA VAL A 116 13.20 5.27 3.34
C VAL A 116 12.25 5.44 4.51
N THR A 117 10.98 5.11 4.29
CA THR A 117 9.99 5.03 5.37
C THR A 117 9.31 3.67 5.39
N SER A 118 8.85 3.26 6.57
CA SER A 118 8.03 2.07 6.76
C SER A 118 6.72 2.46 7.43
N ARG A 119 5.59 2.11 6.83
CA ARG A 119 4.24 2.37 7.34
C ARG A 119 3.51 1.08 7.62
N TYR A 120 2.97 0.94 8.82
CA TYR A 120 2.06 -0.15 9.15
C TYR A 120 0.61 0.33 9.04
N PHE A 121 -0.28 -0.54 8.55
CA PHE A 121 -1.68 -0.18 8.37
C PHE A 121 -2.62 -1.36 8.62
N LEU A 122 -3.86 -1.01 8.95
CA LEU A 122 -5.02 -1.88 8.92
C LEU A 122 -5.88 -1.53 7.71
N ALA A 123 -6.48 -2.52 7.08
CA ALA A 123 -7.31 -2.30 5.89
C ALA A 123 -8.59 -3.14 5.91
N THR A 124 -9.59 -2.63 5.23
CA THR A 124 -10.85 -3.33 4.92
C THR A 124 -11.14 -3.23 3.43
N ARG A 125 -11.82 -4.22 2.84
CA ARG A 125 -12.04 -4.29 1.40
C ARG A 125 -13.38 -4.90 1.02
N PHE A 126 -13.99 -4.37 -0.03
CA PHE A 126 -15.13 -4.95 -0.72
C PHE A 126 -14.70 -5.49 -2.08
N ASP A 127 -15.11 -6.72 -2.38
CA ASP A 127 -14.86 -7.42 -3.64
C ASP A 127 -16.17 -7.50 -4.42
N ILE A 128 -16.16 -7.04 -5.67
CA ILE A 128 -17.28 -7.08 -6.60
C ILE A 128 -16.88 -7.94 -7.80
N LYS A 129 -17.58 -9.06 -7.99
CA LYS A 129 -17.39 -9.94 -9.16
C LYS A 129 -18.12 -9.34 -10.36
N ILE A 130 -17.39 -9.15 -11.47
CA ILE A 130 -17.94 -8.57 -12.70
C ILE A 130 -18.45 -9.67 -13.65
N GLY A 131 -17.76 -10.81 -13.74
CA GLY A 131 -18.13 -11.95 -14.58
C GLY A 131 -16.91 -12.75 -15.04
N GLU A 132 -17.09 -14.01 -15.44
CA GLU A 132 -15.97 -14.89 -15.85
C GLU A 132 -15.53 -14.69 -17.32
N GLU A 133 -16.37 -14.04 -18.14
CA GLU A 133 -16.13 -13.84 -19.58
C GLU A 133 -15.28 -12.60 -19.89
N ASN A 134 -15.18 -11.66 -18.95
CA ASN A 134 -14.40 -10.43 -19.13
C ASN A 134 -12.92 -10.64 -18.78
N SER A 135 -12.03 -9.85 -19.40
CA SER A 135 -10.59 -9.83 -19.07
C SER A 135 -10.33 -9.43 -17.61
N ILE A 136 -11.24 -8.62 -17.03
CA ILE A 136 -11.28 -8.26 -15.62
C ILE A 136 -12.40 -9.08 -14.97
N ASN A 137 -12.05 -9.94 -14.01
CA ASN A 137 -13.01 -10.83 -13.37
C ASN A 137 -13.57 -10.27 -12.05
N LYS A 138 -12.80 -9.38 -11.40
CA LYS A 138 -13.12 -8.83 -10.08
C LYS A 138 -12.54 -7.44 -9.92
N ILE A 139 -13.31 -6.57 -9.28
CA ILE A 139 -12.88 -5.24 -8.84
C ILE A 139 -12.98 -5.24 -7.32
N SER A 140 -11.99 -4.67 -6.64
CA SER A 140 -12.06 -4.48 -5.19
C SER A 140 -11.80 -3.03 -4.79
N PHE A 141 -12.63 -2.51 -3.88
CA PHE A 141 -12.42 -1.21 -3.25
C PHE A 141 -11.95 -1.43 -1.82
N TYR A 142 -10.92 -0.71 -1.39
CA TYR A 142 -10.39 -0.83 -0.04
C TYR A 142 -10.11 0.54 0.59
N GLY A 143 -10.18 0.57 1.91
CA GLY A 143 -9.69 1.66 2.74
C GLY A 143 -8.64 1.14 3.71
N ASP A 144 -7.60 1.94 3.96
CA ASP A 144 -6.59 1.64 4.95
C ASP A 144 -6.29 2.82 5.87
N ILE A 145 -5.95 2.49 7.11
CA ILE A 145 -5.60 3.44 8.15
C ILE A 145 -4.32 2.97 8.84
N GLY A 146 -3.37 3.85 9.04
CA GLY A 146 -2.03 3.44 9.45
C GLY A 146 -1.11 4.58 9.86
N ARG A 147 0.09 4.21 10.30
CA ARG A 147 1.11 5.12 10.84
C ARG A 147 2.51 4.75 10.33
N THR A 148 3.35 5.76 10.13
CA THR A 148 4.75 5.58 9.78
C THR A 148 5.57 5.30 11.04
N LEU A 149 6.40 4.25 11.01
CA LEU A 149 7.21 3.79 12.13
C LEU A 149 8.05 4.91 12.76
N LEU A 150 8.59 5.78 11.92
CA LEU A 150 9.43 6.89 12.37
C LEU A 150 8.70 7.78 13.40
N TYR A 151 7.47 8.20 13.10
CA TYR A 151 6.69 9.04 14.02
C TYR A 151 6.32 8.29 15.30
N SER A 152 6.12 6.97 15.22
CA SER A 152 5.89 6.15 16.41
C SER A 152 7.10 6.14 17.33
N VAL A 153 8.33 5.98 16.79
CA VAL A 153 9.56 6.01 17.59
C VAL A 153 9.86 7.40 18.16
N THR A 154 9.56 8.47 17.42
CA THR A 154 9.72 9.84 17.94
C THR A 154 8.78 10.14 19.09
N LYS A 155 7.52 9.67 19.05
CA LYS A 155 6.58 9.81 20.18
C LYS A 155 7.08 9.10 21.45
N PHE A 156 7.71 7.93 21.35
CA PHE A 156 8.30 7.26 22.52
C PHE A 156 9.40 8.08 23.22
N ARG A 157 9.94 9.12 22.55
CA ARG A 157 10.95 10.02 23.11
C ARG A 157 10.42 11.42 23.44
N ASN A 158 9.13 11.70 23.17
CA ASN A 158 8.57 13.03 23.34
C ASN A 158 7.06 12.95 23.69
N ASP A 159 6.74 13.18 24.95
CA ASP A 159 5.38 12.97 25.52
C ASP A 159 4.35 14.02 25.07
N SER A 160 4.77 15.10 24.40
CA SER A 160 3.87 16.16 23.93
C SER A 160 3.09 15.82 22.65
N LEU A 161 3.27 14.62 22.07
CA LEU A 161 2.66 14.23 20.80
C LEU A 161 1.52 13.23 21.01
N ASP A 162 0.33 13.51 20.46
CA ASP A 162 -0.83 12.63 20.61
C ASP A 162 -0.74 11.40 19.70
N PHE A 163 -1.46 10.33 20.09
CA PHE A 163 -1.40 9.06 19.35
C PHE A 163 -1.99 9.20 17.94
N PHE A 164 -2.99 10.07 17.79
CA PHE A 164 -3.74 10.25 16.55
C PHE A 164 -3.09 11.24 15.57
N ASP A 165 -2.16 12.08 16.02
CA ASP A 165 -1.54 13.15 15.22
C ASP A 165 -0.83 12.67 13.94
N PHE A 166 -0.43 11.40 13.91
CA PHE A 166 0.32 10.82 12.79
C PHE A 166 -0.42 9.68 12.09
N MET A 167 -1.74 9.61 12.26
CA MET A 167 -2.57 8.65 11.52
C MET A 167 -2.83 9.14 10.10
N ASN A 168 -2.68 8.23 9.16
CA ASN A 168 -2.89 8.48 7.74
C ASN A 168 -3.93 7.50 7.20
N VAL A 169 -4.89 8.03 6.46
CA VAL A 169 -5.94 7.27 5.77
C VAL A 169 -5.65 7.24 4.28
N GLY A 170 -5.88 6.10 3.65
CA GLY A 170 -5.79 5.95 2.21
C GLY A 170 -6.93 5.10 1.66
N PHE A 171 -7.19 5.26 0.37
CA PHE A 171 -8.22 4.54 -0.35
C PHE A 171 -7.64 3.97 -1.63
N GLY A 172 -8.20 2.88 -2.14
CA GLY A 172 -7.75 2.34 -3.41
C GLY A 172 -8.73 1.38 -4.08
N CYS A 173 -8.38 1.07 -5.33
CA CYS A 173 -9.11 0.18 -6.20
C CYS A 173 -8.16 -0.83 -6.83
N ILE A 174 -8.51 -2.11 -6.74
CA ILE A 174 -7.74 -3.23 -7.27
C ILE A 174 -8.52 -3.88 -8.41
N LEU A 175 -7.88 -4.03 -9.56
CA LEU A 175 -8.39 -4.73 -10.73
C LEU A 175 -7.70 -6.09 -10.86
N TYR A 176 -8.47 -7.16 -10.85
CA TYR A 176 -7.96 -8.53 -10.98
C TYR A 176 -8.18 -9.03 -12.40
N PHE A 177 -7.13 -9.61 -12.97
CA PHE A 177 -7.16 -10.22 -14.30
C PHE A 177 -7.23 -11.74 -14.21
N LYS A 178 -7.84 -12.34 -15.23
CA LYS A 178 -7.87 -13.79 -15.44
C LYS A 178 -6.45 -14.36 -15.55
#